data_AF-A0A8T4DFD8-F1
#
_entry.id   AF-A0A8T4DFD8-F1
#
_cell.length_a   1.000
_cell.length_b   1.000
_cell.length_c   1.000
_cell.angle_alpha   90.00
_cell.angle_beta   90.00
_cell.angle_gamma   90.00
#
_symmetry.space_group_name_H-M   'P 1'
#
loop_
_entity.id
_entity.type
_entity.pdbx_description
1 polymer ?
#
loop_
_entity_poly.entity_id
_entity_poly.type
_entity_poly.pdbx_seq_one_letter_code
_entity_poly.pdbx_strand_id
1 'polypeptide(L)'
;MDFESYYVNAPGCILNSSDKYLLGCMNSKLLWRFLQEIAAGRRGGFIEAKPFYVEQLPIRTIDFDNPVDKSLHDRMVTLVEQMLALHERLSKVTMESEKAALQQQIDETDQQIDNLVYELYGLTDEEIAIVEEK
;
A
#
# COMPACT_ATOMS: atom_id res chain seq x y z
N MET A 1 12.89 3.53 16.33
CA MET A 1 14.35 3.77 16.51
C MET A 1 15.02 2.86 15.52
N ASP A 2 15.97 3.37 14.73
CA ASP A 2 16.67 2.56 13.74
C ASP A 2 17.80 1.76 14.43
N PHE A 3 17.77 0.45 14.26
CA PHE A 3 18.72 -0.50 14.85
C PHE A 3 19.77 -0.98 13.84
N GLU A 4 19.64 -0.61 12.55
CA GLU A 4 20.46 -1.13 11.45
C GLU A 4 21.33 -0.04 10.77
N SER A 5 21.33 1.18 11.32
CA SER A 5 22.18 2.31 10.87
C SER A 5 21.91 2.79 9.44
N TYR A 6 20.65 2.77 9.03
CA TYR A 6 20.17 3.37 7.80
C TYR A 6 20.01 4.89 7.94
N TYR A 7 20.40 5.61 6.89
CA TYR A 7 20.26 7.07 6.80
C TYR A 7 19.30 7.44 5.67
N VAL A 8 18.31 8.28 5.99
CA VAL A 8 17.43 8.88 4.99
C VAL A 8 17.84 10.32 4.78
N ASN A 9 18.10 10.70 3.53
CA ASN A 9 18.41 12.06 3.16
C ASN A 9 17.11 12.86 2.92
N ALA A 10 17.14 14.16 3.17
CA ALA A 10 16.07 15.05 2.70
C ALA A 10 15.98 14.97 1.15
N PRO A 11 14.77 14.93 0.57
CA PRO A 11 13.45 15.15 1.18
C PRO A 11 12.71 13.86 1.64
N GLY A 12 13.40 12.73 1.83
CA GLY A 12 12.78 11.47 2.26
C GLY A 12 12.12 11.56 3.64
N CYS A 13 10.97 10.88 3.79
CA CYS A 13 10.21 10.80 5.03
C CYS A 13 10.15 9.35 5.52
N ILE A 14 10.10 9.15 6.84
CA ILE A 14 10.01 7.82 7.46
C ILE A 14 8.78 7.78 8.36
N LEU A 15 7.98 6.74 8.21
CA LEU A 15 6.95 6.37 9.18
C LEU A 15 7.48 5.21 10.03
N ASN A 16 7.79 5.49 11.31
CA ASN A 16 8.36 4.51 12.23
C ASN A 16 7.25 3.61 12.81
N SER A 17 6.72 2.70 12.00
CA SER A 17 5.71 1.71 12.41
C SER A 17 6.01 0.36 11.76
N SER A 18 5.67 -0.73 12.48
CA SER A 18 5.67 -2.10 11.95
C SER A 18 4.25 -2.59 11.63
N ASP A 19 3.27 -1.68 11.58
CA ASP A 19 1.88 -1.98 11.30
C ASP A 19 1.69 -2.36 9.82
N LYS A 20 1.45 -3.65 9.59
CA LYS A 20 1.24 -4.21 8.25
C LYS A 20 -0.12 -3.84 7.67
N TYR A 21 -1.14 -3.61 8.49
CA TYR A 21 -2.43 -3.12 7.99
C TYR A 21 -2.28 -1.72 7.40
N LEU A 22 -1.61 -0.83 8.13
CA LEU A 22 -1.28 0.51 7.63
C LEU A 22 -0.44 0.44 6.34
N LEU A 23 0.55 -0.45 6.29
CA LEU A 23 1.38 -0.65 5.09
C LEU A 23 0.54 -1.07 3.87
N GLY A 24 -0.40 -2.00 4.05
CA GLY A 24 -1.32 -2.44 3.00
C GLY A 24 -2.21 -1.31 2.52
N CYS A 25 -2.84 -0.58 3.44
CA CYS A 25 -3.67 0.57 3.07
C CYS A 25 -2.88 1.63 2.29
N MET A 26 -1.69 2.00 2.78
CA MET A 26 -0.87 3.05 2.16
C MET A 26 -0.38 2.73 0.74
N ASN A 27 -0.24 1.45 0.40
CA ASN A 27 0.19 1.02 -0.95
C ASN A 27 -0.98 0.75 -1.90
N SER A 28 -2.23 0.90 -1.43
CA SER A 28 -3.41 0.73 -2.30
C SER A 28 -3.59 1.88 -3.28
N LYS A 29 -4.19 1.59 -4.43
CA LYS A 29 -4.57 2.58 -5.42
C LYS A 29 -5.48 3.66 -4.85
N LEU A 30 -6.46 3.31 -4.01
CA LEU A 30 -7.39 4.29 -3.42
C LEU A 30 -6.63 5.40 -2.66
N LEU A 31 -5.76 5.02 -1.72
CA LEU A 31 -5.02 6.00 -0.93
C LEU A 31 -3.96 6.72 -1.75
N TRP A 32 -3.36 6.05 -2.75
CA TRP A 32 -2.48 6.69 -3.70
C TRP A 32 -3.19 7.78 -4.51
N ARG A 33 -4.39 7.49 -5.04
CA ARG A 33 -5.21 8.47 -5.76
C ARG A 33 -5.60 9.64 -4.86
N PHE A 34 -6.03 9.38 -3.63
CA PHE A 34 -6.32 10.43 -2.65
C PHE A 34 -5.09 11.32 -2.42
N LEU A 35 -3.91 10.73 -2.25
CA LEU A 35 -2.67 11.48 -2.07
C LEU A 35 -2.35 12.36 -3.29
N GLN A 36 -2.55 11.84 -4.50
CA GLN A 36 -2.33 12.59 -5.74
C GLN A 36 -3.26 13.82 -5.86
N GLU A 37 -4.49 13.72 -5.38
CA GLU A 37 -5.45 14.83 -5.40
C GLU A 37 -5.07 15.97 -4.43
N ILE A 38 -4.54 15.64 -3.26
CA ILE A 38 -4.20 16.64 -2.24
C ILE A 38 -2.76 17.17 -2.36
N ALA A 39 -1.83 16.36 -2.89
CA ALA A 39 -0.42 16.70 -2.90
C ALA A 39 -0.07 17.69 -4.02
N ALA A 40 0.90 18.56 -3.74
CA ALA A 40 1.38 19.50 -4.75
C ALA A 40 2.06 18.76 -5.91
N GLY A 41 1.53 18.96 -7.13
CA GLY A 41 2.12 18.45 -8.35
C GLY A 41 3.46 19.13 -8.69
N ARG A 42 4.33 18.37 -9.34
CA ARG A 42 5.64 18.78 -9.85
C ARG A 42 5.75 18.45 -11.34
N ARG A 43 6.70 19.10 -12.01
CA ARG A 43 6.93 18.90 -13.45
C ARG A 43 7.25 17.42 -13.73
N GLY A 44 6.57 16.84 -14.72
CA GLY A 44 6.76 15.44 -15.10
C GLY A 44 5.78 14.44 -14.46
N GLY A 45 4.71 14.93 -13.82
CA GLY A 45 3.68 14.06 -13.23
C GLY A 45 4.03 13.53 -11.83
N PHE A 46 5.08 14.05 -11.22
CA PHE A 46 5.47 13.72 -9.85
C PHE A 46 4.63 14.51 -8.84
N ILE A 47 4.42 13.96 -7.65
CA ILE A 47 3.82 14.65 -6.51
C ILE A 47 4.84 14.83 -5.39
N GLU A 48 4.67 15.87 -4.57
CA GLU A 48 5.46 16.06 -3.36
C GLU A 48 4.73 15.49 -2.13
N ALA A 49 5.01 14.24 -1.78
CA ALA A 49 4.41 13.53 -0.64
C ALA A 49 5.00 13.96 0.73
N LYS A 50 4.82 15.24 1.09
CA LYS A 50 5.22 15.77 2.40
C LYS A 50 4.37 15.15 3.54
N PRO A 51 4.90 15.08 4.78
CA PRO A 51 4.17 14.54 5.93
C PRO A 51 2.79 15.20 6.11
N PHE A 52 2.70 16.51 5.92
CA PHE A 52 1.42 17.24 6.00
C PHE A 52 0.34 16.72 5.05
N TYR A 53 0.68 16.21 3.85
CA TYR A 53 -0.29 15.58 2.96
C TYR A 53 -0.60 14.14 3.40
N VAL A 54 0.43 13.39 3.78
CA VAL A 54 0.29 11.98 4.22
C VAL A 54 -0.55 11.87 5.49
N GLU A 55 -0.45 12.84 6.41
CA GLU A 55 -1.25 12.93 7.64
C GLU A 55 -2.75 13.15 7.36
N GLN A 56 -3.13 13.60 6.17
CA GLN A 56 -4.52 13.80 5.76
C GLN A 56 -5.14 12.54 5.13
N LEU A 57 -4.36 11.48 4.93
CA LEU A 57 -4.89 10.24 4.38
C LEU A 57 -5.96 9.66 5.31
N PRO A 58 -7.15 9.32 4.79
CA PRO A 58 -8.24 8.82 5.60
C PRO A 58 -8.02 7.35 5.94
N ILE A 59 -7.11 7.02 6.86
CA ILE A 59 -6.87 5.62 7.24
C ILE A 59 -8.06 5.10 8.07
N ARG A 60 -8.82 4.14 7.52
CA ARG A 60 -9.90 3.44 8.24
C ARG A 60 -9.32 2.75 9.47
N THR A 61 -9.75 3.18 10.66
CA THR A 61 -9.46 2.53 11.94
C THR A 61 -10.14 1.16 11.99
N ILE A 62 -9.67 0.23 12.82
CA ILE A 62 -10.25 -1.11 12.96
C ILE A 62 -10.82 -1.26 14.37
N ASP A 63 -12.08 -1.69 14.46
CA ASP A 63 -12.67 -2.12 15.73
C ASP A 63 -12.40 -3.63 15.94
N PHE A 64 -11.45 -3.95 16.83
CA PHE A 64 -11.06 -5.34 17.10
C PHE A 64 -12.10 -6.14 17.90
N ASP A 65 -13.10 -5.48 18.50
CA ASP A 65 -14.23 -6.15 19.15
C ASP A 65 -15.29 -6.58 18.12
N ASN A 66 -15.29 -5.98 16.93
CA ASN A 66 -16.12 -6.42 15.81
C ASN A 66 -15.40 -7.54 15.02
N PRO A 67 -15.97 -8.75 14.94
CA PRO A 67 -15.34 -9.87 14.24
C PRO A 67 -15.15 -9.63 12.73
N VAL A 68 -15.98 -8.80 12.11
CA VAL A 68 -15.86 -8.45 10.68
C VAL A 68 -14.63 -7.58 10.46
N ASP A 69 -14.52 -6.47 11.19
CA ASP A 69 -13.37 -5.55 11.13
C ASP A 69 -12.06 -6.28 11.42
N LYS A 70 -12.05 -7.13 12.45
CA LYS A 70 -10.88 -7.98 12.75
C LYS A 70 -10.52 -8.92 11.59
N SER A 71 -11.51 -9.56 10.98
CA SER A 71 -11.25 -10.47 9.84
C SER A 71 -10.66 -9.75 8.63
N LEU A 72 -11.11 -8.52 8.35
CA LEU A 72 -10.59 -7.70 7.25
C LEU A 72 -9.15 -7.26 7.54
N HIS A 73 -8.87 -6.85 8.78
CA HIS A 73 -7.52 -6.55 9.23
C HIS A 73 -6.58 -7.76 9.05
N ASP A 74 -6.98 -8.93 9.54
CA ASP A 74 -6.14 -10.13 9.49
C ASP A 74 -5.89 -10.60 8.04
N ARG A 75 -6.90 -10.45 7.15
CA ARG A 75 -6.73 -10.68 5.70
C ARG A 75 -5.71 -9.72 5.11
N MET A 76 -5.79 -8.42 5.42
CA MET A 76 -4.84 -7.40 4.95
C MET A 76 -3.41 -7.75 5.38
N VAL A 77 -3.22 -8.08 6.66
CA VAL A 77 -1.91 -8.46 7.20
C VAL A 77 -1.35 -9.68 6.47
N THR A 78 -2.18 -10.69 6.20
CA THR A 78 -1.77 -11.90 5.48
C THR A 78 -1.29 -11.57 4.06
N LEU A 79 -2.03 -10.73 3.33
CA LEU A 79 -1.65 -10.29 1.97
C LEU A 79 -0.33 -9.52 1.97
N VAL A 80 -0.14 -8.63 2.95
CA VAL A 80 1.10 -7.86 3.08
C VAL A 80 2.29 -8.75 3.43
N GLU A 81 2.12 -9.75 4.29
CA GLU A 81 3.17 -10.75 4.56
C GLU A 81 3.54 -11.55 3.32
N GLN A 82 2.53 -11.96 2.53
CA GLN A 82 2.75 -12.63 1.24
C GLN A 82 3.52 -11.71 0.28
N MET A 83 3.13 -10.44 0.17
CA MET A 83 3.80 -9.46 -0.69
C MET A 83 5.29 -9.30 -0.32
N LEU A 84 5.58 -9.15 0.98
CA LEU A 84 6.96 -9.03 1.48
C LEU A 84 7.79 -10.28 1.15
N ALA A 85 7.23 -11.48 1.34
CA ALA A 85 7.90 -12.73 1.02
C ALA A 85 8.15 -12.89 -0.49
N LEU A 86 7.21 -12.45 -1.34
CA LEU A 86 7.37 -12.46 -2.79
C LEU A 86 8.51 -11.54 -3.23
N HIS A 87 8.58 -10.31 -2.71
CA HIS A 87 9.67 -9.39 -3.00
C HIS A 87 11.03 -9.88 -2.49
N GLU A 88 11.07 -10.52 -1.31
CA GLU A 88 12.29 -11.13 -0.80
C GLU A 88 12.79 -12.23 -1.75
N ARG A 89 11.90 -13.09 -2.25
CA ARG A 89 12.25 -14.13 -3.23
C ARG A 89 12.70 -13.51 -4.55
N LEU A 90 11.98 -12.52 -5.08
CA LEU A 90 12.31 -11.82 -6.32
C LEU A 90 13.72 -11.23 -6.27
N SER A 91 14.14 -10.70 -5.11
CA SER A 91 15.48 -10.13 -4.92
C SER A 91 16.62 -11.14 -5.04
N LYS A 92 16.35 -12.43 -4.83
CA LYS A 92 17.35 -13.51 -4.83
C LYS A 92 17.41 -14.28 -6.14
N VAL A 93 16.38 -14.16 -6.98
CA VAL A 93 16.24 -14.91 -8.23
C VAL A 93 17.01 -14.23 -9.36
N THR A 94 17.80 -15.01 -10.11
CA THR A 94 18.56 -14.54 -11.27
C THR A 94 17.92 -14.90 -12.61
N MET A 95 17.07 -15.93 -12.63
CA MET A 95 16.43 -16.43 -13.85
C MET A 95 15.22 -15.59 -14.23
N GLU A 96 15.20 -15.09 -15.48
CA GLU A 96 14.14 -14.18 -15.96
C GLU A 96 12.74 -14.83 -15.98
N SER A 97 12.63 -16.11 -16.30
CA SER A 97 11.33 -16.81 -16.28
C SER A 97 10.74 -16.93 -14.87
N GLU A 98 11.58 -17.12 -13.86
CA GLU A 98 11.15 -17.17 -12.46
C GLU A 98 10.81 -15.77 -11.94
N LYS A 99 11.56 -14.73 -12.35
CA LYS A 99 11.20 -13.33 -12.06
C LYS A 99 9.83 -12.97 -12.63
N ALA A 100 9.55 -13.35 -13.89
CA ALA A 100 8.25 -13.10 -14.49
C ALA A 100 7.11 -13.79 -13.73
N ALA A 101 7.31 -15.04 -13.29
CA ALA A 101 6.32 -15.77 -12.50
C ALA A 101 6.11 -15.16 -11.09
N LEU A 102 7.16 -14.62 -10.47
CA LEU A 102 7.06 -13.90 -9.20
C LEU A 102 6.38 -12.53 -9.37
N GLN A 103 6.69 -11.81 -10.45
CA GLN A 103 6.05 -10.53 -10.76
C GLN A 103 4.54 -10.71 -10.96
N GLN A 104 4.12 -11.76 -11.67
CA GLN A 104 2.69 -12.06 -11.80
C GLN A 104 2.02 -12.29 -10.44
N GLN A 105 2.65 -13.03 -9.52
CA GLN A 105 2.11 -13.23 -8.17
C GLN A 105 2.06 -11.93 -7.36
N ILE A 106 3.03 -11.04 -7.55
CA ILE A 106 3.04 -9.70 -6.95
C ILE A 106 1.84 -8.90 -7.46
N ASP A 107 1.67 -8.81 -8.79
CA ASP A 107 0.58 -8.07 -9.41
C ASP A 107 -0.80 -8.61 -8.98
N GLU A 108 -0.95 -9.93 -8.86
CA GLU A 108 -2.15 -10.58 -8.33
C GLU A 108 -2.39 -10.25 -6.84
N THR A 109 -1.33 -10.18 -6.04
CA THR A 109 -1.42 -9.84 -4.61
C THR A 109 -1.76 -8.35 -4.42
N ASP A 110 -1.17 -7.46 -5.24
CA ASP A 110 -1.50 -6.03 -5.26
C ASP A 110 -2.99 -5.83 -5.58
N GLN A 111 -3.51 -6.52 -6.60
CA GLN A 111 -4.94 -6.43 -6.94
C GLN A 111 -5.84 -6.95 -5.81
N GLN A 112 -5.41 -7.96 -5.05
CA GLN A 112 -6.14 -8.44 -3.89
C GLN A 112 -6.13 -7.42 -2.74
N ILE A 113 -5.02 -6.71 -2.53
CA ILE A 113 -4.93 -5.62 -1.55
C ILE A 113 -5.85 -4.47 -1.96
N ASP A 114 -5.82 -4.05 -3.22
CA ASP A 114 -6.70 -2.99 -3.74
C ASP A 114 -8.17 -3.34 -3.54
N ASN A 115 -8.59 -4.55 -3.92
CA ASN A 115 -9.96 -5.01 -3.76
C ASN A 115 -10.38 -5.03 -2.28
N LEU A 116 -9.50 -5.46 -1.38
CA LEU A 116 -9.77 -5.45 0.06
C LEU A 116 -9.87 -4.03 0.61
N VAL A 117 -9.08 -3.09 0.10
CA VAL A 117 -9.23 -1.67 0.44
C VAL A 117 -10.57 -1.14 -0.09
N TYR A 118 -10.99 -1.46 -1.30
CA TYR A 118 -12.31 -1.04 -1.79
C TYR A 118 -13.43 -1.58 -0.90
N GLU A 119 -13.33 -2.83 -0.45
CA GLU A 119 -14.25 -3.44 0.52
C GLU A 119 -14.25 -2.68 1.87
N LEU A 120 -13.07 -2.35 2.41
CA LEU A 120 -12.91 -1.63 3.68
C LEU A 120 -13.56 -0.25 3.69
N TYR A 121 -13.57 0.43 2.54
CA TYR A 121 -14.11 1.78 2.37
C TYR A 121 -15.52 1.78 1.75
N GLY A 122 -16.04 0.61 1.38
CA GLY A 122 -17.40 0.44 0.85
C GLY A 122 -17.62 1.10 -0.51
N LEU A 123 -16.60 1.09 -1.39
CA LEU A 123 -16.70 1.72 -2.70
C LEU A 123 -17.67 0.96 -3.62
N THR A 124 -18.41 1.70 -4.44
CA THR A 124 -19.22 1.12 -5.52
C THR A 124 -18.38 0.84 -6.77
N ASP A 125 -18.92 0.06 -7.70
CA ASP A 125 -18.25 -0.24 -8.98
C ASP A 125 -17.93 1.05 -9.77
N GLU A 126 -18.81 2.06 -9.71
CA GLU A 126 -18.57 3.36 -10.34
C GLU A 126 -17.41 4.12 -9.68
N GLU A 127 -17.33 4.09 -8.34
CA GLU A 127 -16.24 4.73 -7.60
C GLU A 127 -14.91 4.02 -7.84
N ILE A 128 -14.92 2.68 -7.89
CA ILE A 128 -13.74 1.88 -8.25
C ILE A 128 -13.27 2.23 -9.67
N ALA A 129 -14.19 2.38 -10.63
CA ALA A 129 -13.84 2.77 -11.99
C ALA A 129 -13.12 4.13 -12.04
N ILE A 130 -13.52 5.09 -11.21
CA ILE A 130 -12.86 6.41 -11.10
C ILE A 130 -11.44 6.27 -10.50
N VAL A 131 -11.27 5.42 -9.49
CA VAL A 131 -9.96 5.15 -8.87
C VAL A 131 -8.99 4.53 -9.88
N GLU A 132 -9.48 3.61 -10.72
CA GLU A 132 -8.70 2.88 -11.71
C GLU A 132 -8.47 3.67 -13.02
N GLU A 133 -9.13 4.81 -13.21
CA GLU A 133 -8.93 5.68 -14.38
C GLU A 133 -7.58 6.42 -14.30
N LYS A 134 -6.81 6.37 -15.40
CA LYS A 134 -5.44 6.91 -15.51
C LYS A 134 -5.39 8.37 -15.94
#